data_AF-A0A6B2DDU8-F1
#
_entry.id   AF-A0A6B2DDU8-F1
#
_cell.length_a   1.000
_cell.length_b   1.000
_cell.length_c   1.000
_cell.angle_alpha   90.00
_cell.angle_beta   90.00
_cell.angle_gamma   90.00
#
_symmetry.space_group_name_H-M   'P 1'
#
loop_
_entity.id
_entity.type
_entity.pdbx_description
1 polymer ?
#
loop_
_entity_poly.entity_id
_entity_poly.type
_entity_poly.pdbx_seq_one_letter_code
_entity_poly.pdbx_strand_id
1 'polypeptide(L)' 'TAEVFDTATGYWVLLGSLLPHGRASLVCAAASAHRILAIGGSANTYGSVVTIPDVLSLKLP' A
#
# COMPACT_ATOMS: atom_id res chain seq x y z
N THR A 1 4.05 1.74 6.13
CA THR A 1 4.32 3.04 5.49
C THR A 1 3.94 2.95 4.03
N ALA A 2 3.66 4.07 3.38
CA ALA A 2 3.44 4.14 1.94
C ALA A 2 4.12 5.40 1.41
N GLU A 3 4.80 5.30 0.27
CA GLU A 3 5.63 6.36 -0.29
C GLU A 3 5.45 6.38 -1.81
N VAL A 4 5.58 7.56 -2.40
CA VAL A 4 5.60 7.75 -3.86
C VAL A 4 6.96 8.26 -4.26
N PHE A 5 7.55 7.64 -5.28
CA PHE A 5 8.77 8.14 -5.88
C PHE A 5 8.44 9.29 -6.85
N ASP A 6 8.98 10.48 -6.58
CA ASP A 6 8.88 11.63 -7.47
C ASP A 6 10.05 11.61 -8.47
N THR A 7 9.74 11.38 -9.74
CA THR A 7 10.73 11.32 -10.81
C THR A 7 11.35 12.66 -11.17
N ALA A 8 10.70 13.79 -10.84
CA ALA A 8 11.23 15.13 -11.14
C ALA A 8 12.36 15.51 -10.19
N THR A 9 12.26 15.10 -8.93
CA THR A 9 13.24 15.42 -7.88
C THR A 9 14.15 14.25 -7.52
N GLY A 10 13.75 13.02 -7.87
CA GLY A 10 14.48 11.79 -7.56
C GLY A 10 14.36 11.34 -6.11
N TYR A 11 13.40 11.89 -5.35
CA TYR A 11 13.20 11.57 -3.94
C TYR A 11 11.90 10.79 -3.71
N TRP A 12 11.89 10.01 -2.63
CA TRP A 12 10.68 9.39 -2.09
C TRP A 12 9.92 10.40 -1.23
N VAL A 13 8.62 10.49 -1.47
CA VAL A 13 7.70 11.33 -0.71
C VAL A 13 6.80 10.44 0.13
N LEU A 14 6.81 10.65 1.44
CA LEU A 14 5.95 9.93 2.37
C LEU A 14 4.48 10.31 2.15
N LEU A 15 3.62 9.32 1.96
CA LEU A 15 2.19 9.53 1.88
C LEU A 15 1.58 9.69 3.27
N GLY A 16 0.71 10.68 3.43
CA GLY A 16 -0.15 10.83 4.60
C GLY A 16 -1.33 9.85 4.62
N SER A 17 -1.73 9.34 3.45
CA SER A 17 -2.76 8.30 3.32
C SER A 17 -2.16 6.92 3.51
N LEU A 18 -2.79 6.11 4.37
CA LEU A 18 -2.38 4.73 4.65
C LEU A 18 -3.57 3.79 4.47
N LEU A 19 -3.26 2.53 4.20
CA LEU A 19 -4.25 1.46 4.30
C LEU A 19 -4.62 1.23 5.78
N PRO A 20 -5.86 0.80 6.08
CA PRO A 20 -6.33 0.51 7.43
C PRO A 20 -5.49 -0.51 8.23
N HIS A 21 -4.85 -1.47 7.53
CA HIS A 21 -4.03 -2.50 8.15
C HIS A 21 -2.70 -2.63 7.41
N GLY A 22 -1.63 -2.86 8.17
CA GLY A 22 -0.32 -3.17 7.62
C GLY A 22 -0.36 -4.47 6.83
N ARG A 23 0.34 -4.51 5.70
CA ARG A 23 0.47 -5.71 4.87
C ARG A 23 1.83 -5.73 4.18
N ALA A 24 2.33 -6.94 3.96
CA ALA A 24 3.54 -7.27 3.22
C ALA A 24 3.21 -8.35 2.18
N SER A 25 4.10 -8.54 1.20
CA SER A 25 3.95 -9.55 0.14
C SER A 25 2.61 -9.47 -0.63
N LEU A 26 2.03 -8.27 -0.68
CA LEU A 26 0.82 -7.98 -1.44
C LEU A 26 1.12 -7.81 -2.94
N VAL A 27 0.07 -7.87 -3.75
CA VAL A 27 0.10 -7.42 -5.15
C VAL A 27 -0.57 -6.04 -5.25
N CYS A 28 -0.04 -5.18 -6.14
CA CYS A 28 -0.62 -3.87 -6.42
C CYS A 28 -1.03 -3.75 -7.89
N ALA A 29 -2.12 -3.04 -8.16
CA ALA A 29 -2.56 -2.71 -9.52
C ALA A 29 -3.05 -1.26 -9.60
N ALA A 30 -2.72 -0.55 -10.68
CA ALA A 30 -3.32 0.74 -10.97
C ALA A 30 -4.78 0.54 -11.38
N ALA A 31 -5.69 1.35 -10.83
CA ALA A 31 -7.12 1.27 -11.17
C ALA A 31 -7.60 2.50 -11.94
N SER A 32 -7.78 3.62 -11.25
CA SER A 32 -8.19 4.91 -11.83
C SER A 32 -7.14 5.97 -11.55
N ALA A 33 -7.27 7.16 -12.15
CA ALA A 33 -6.41 8.30 -11.86
C ALA A 33 -6.26 8.48 -10.34
N HIS A 34 -5.01 8.49 -9.88
CA HIS A 34 -4.62 8.63 -8.48
C HIS A 34 -5.14 7.53 -7.52
N ARG A 35 -5.36 6.30 -8.01
CA ARG A 35 -5.65 5.13 -7.14
C ARG A 35 -4.84 3.89 -7.48
N ILE A 36 -4.37 3.24 -6.42
CA ILE A 36 -3.73 1.93 -6.46
C ILE A 36 -4.56 0.93 -5.65
N LEU A 37 -4.87 -0.22 -6.23
CA LEU A 37 -5.43 -1.36 -5.52
C LEU A 37 -4.31 -2.11 -4.82
N ALA A 38 -4.54 -2.46 -3.56
CA ALA A 38 -3.72 -3.33 -2.73
C ALA A 38 -4.49 -4.63 -2.51
N ILE A 39 -3.98 -5.72 -3.08
CA ILE A 39 -4.67 -7.02 -3.15
C ILE A 39 -3.90 -8.02 -2.28
N GLY A 40 -4.56 -8.60 -1.30
CA GLY A 40 -3.99 -9.70 -0.54
C GLY A 40 -2.81 -9.30 0.35
N GLY A 41 -1.97 -10.29 0.65
CA GLY A 41 -0.75 -10.15 1.45
C GLY A 41 -0.89 -10.70 2.86
N SER A 42 0.07 -10.38 3.71
CA SER A 42 0.09 -10.82 5.10
C SER A 42 0.54 -9.72 6.05
N ALA A 43 0.14 -9.83 7.31
CA ALA A 43 0.62 -8.98 8.39
C ALA A 43 1.29 -9.83 9.46
N ASN A 44 2.27 -9.25 10.15
CA ASN A 44 2.69 -9.79 11.44
C ASN A 44 1.85 -9.13 12.54
N THR A 45 1.09 -9.95 13.27
CA THR A 45 0.26 -9.51 14.39
C THR A 45 0.67 -10.32 15.61
N TYR A 46 1.36 -9.65 16.55
CA TYR A 46 1.89 -10.26 17.77
C TYR A 46 2.76 -11.51 17.53
N GLY A 47 3.61 -11.49 16.49
CA GLY A 47 4.48 -12.60 16.13
C GLY A 47 3.83 -13.67 15.25
N SER A 48 2.53 -13.58 14.99
CA SER A 48 1.81 -14.49 14.09
C SER A 48 1.66 -13.87 12.69
N VAL A 49 1.85 -14.67 11.65
CA VAL A 49 1.57 -14.26 10.26
C VAL A 49 0.09 -14.48 9.98
N VAL A 50 -0.62 -13.39 9.69
CA VAL A 50 -2.05 -13.41 9.36
C VAL A 50 -2.22 -13.04 7.90
N THR A 51 -2.94 -13.85 7.13
CA THR A 51 -3.32 -13.53 5.75
C THR A 51 -4.36 -12.43 5.74
N ILE A 52 -4.18 -11.43 4.87
CA ILE A 52 -5.18 -10.40 4.61
C ILE A 52 -5.77 -10.68 3.23
N PRO A 53 -6.97 -11.28 3.11
CA PRO A 53 -7.55 -11.69 1.83
C PRO A 53 -8.19 -10.53 1.04
N ASP A 54 -8.36 -9.37 1.67
CA ASP A 54 -9.13 -8.25 1.10
C ASP A 54 -8.38 -7.44 0.04
N VAL A 55 -9.18 -6.73 -0.76
CA VAL A 55 -8.73 -5.69 -1.70
C VAL A 55 -9.13 -4.32 -1.16
N LEU A 56 -8.15 -3.41 -1.03
CA LEU A 56 -8.38 -2.03 -0.61
C LEU A 56 -7.74 -1.06 -1.61
N SER A 57 -8.25 0.17 -1.69
CA SER A 57 -7.68 1.19 -2.56
C SER A 57 -6.90 2.24 -1.75
N LEU A 58 -5.67 2.52 -2.17
CA LEU A 58 -4.89 3.67 -1.72
C LEU A 58 -5.12 4.84 -2.68
N LYS A 59 -5.48 6.00 -2.13
CA LYS A 59 -5.59 7.24 -2.90
C LYS A 59 -4.25 7.98 -2.86
N LEU A 60 -3.73 8.31 -4.03
CA LEU A 60 -2.56 9.15 -4.23
C LEU A 60 -2.97 10.64 -4.19
N PRO A 61 -2.06 11.54 -3.82
CA PRO A 61 -2.26 12.98 -3.93
C PRO A 61 -2.50 13.41 -5.38
#